data_AF-A0A4Y9P7S4-F1
#
_entry.id   AF-A0A4Y9P7S4-F1
#
_cell.length_a   1.000
_cell.length_b   1.000
_cell.length_c   1.000
_cell.angle_alpha   90.00
_cell.angle_beta   90.00
_cell.angle_gamma   90.00
#
_symmetry.space_group_name_H-M   'P 1'
#
loop_
_entity.id
_entity.type
_entity.pdbx_description
1 polymer ?
#
loop_
_entity_poly.entity_id
_entity_poly.type
_entity_poly.pdbx_seq_one_letter_code
_entity_poly.pdbx_strand_id
1 'polypeptide(L)' 'MEVEAVGAVPSPRRPVQPFGVTAELAGTRTKLREAAPPDRWDAVQAEVHRLQFEQGMSPLAALQAVYARIASGWVPTTPR' A
#
# COMPACT_ATOMS: atom_id res chain seq x y z
N MET A 1 6.95 5.54 57.15
CA MET A 1 7.88 6.22 56.22
C MET A 1 8.54 5.11 55.42
N GLU A 2 8.45 4.98 54.10
CA GLU A 2 8.04 5.84 53.00
C GLU A 2 7.66 4.93 51.80
N VAL A 3 6.88 5.51 50.89
CA VAL A 3 6.40 5.04 49.58
C VAL A 3 7.54 4.53 48.67
N GLU A 4 7.35 3.59 47.73
CA GLU A 4 6.73 3.83 46.42
C GLU A 4 6.43 2.53 45.66
N ALA A 5 5.28 2.51 44.99
CA ALA A 5 4.99 1.61 43.89
C ALA A 5 5.54 2.22 42.59
N VAL A 6 6.36 1.46 41.86
CA VAL A 6 6.69 1.74 40.44
C VAL A 6 6.51 0.40 39.72
N GLY A 7 5.48 0.17 38.90
CA GLY A 7 4.91 1.07 37.91
C GLY A 7 5.62 0.85 36.57
N ALA A 8 5.07 -0.08 35.78
CA ALA A 8 5.12 -0.14 34.32
C ALA A 8 6.49 -0.13 33.60
N VAL A 9 6.86 -1.26 32.99
CA VAL A 9 7.57 -1.24 31.70
C VAL A 9 6.55 -1.53 30.60
N PRO A 10 5.97 -0.51 29.94
CA PRO A 10 5.24 -0.76 28.72
C PRO A 10 6.26 -1.17 27.66
N SER A 11 6.04 -2.35 27.06
CA SER A 11 6.76 -2.81 25.88
C SER A 11 6.86 -1.65 24.87
N PRO A 12 8.04 -1.30 24.34
CA PRO A 12 8.13 -0.26 23.33
C PRO A 12 7.51 -0.83 22.05
N ARG A 13 6.20 -0.62 21.89
CA ARG A 13 5.56 -0.63 20.57
C ARG A 13 6.22 0.51 19.82
N ARG A 14 7.34 0.21 19.15
CA ARG A 14 7.96 1.12 18.20
C ARG A 14 6.83 1.63 17.30
N PRO A 15 6.55 2.94 17.28
CA PRO A 15 5.77 3.50 16.20
C PRO A 15 6.57 3.16 14.95
N VAL A 16 6.05 2.28 14.11
CA VAL A 16 6.57 2.12 12.76
C VAL A 16 6.27 3.48 12.13
N GLN A 17 7.24 4.39 12.16
CA GLN A 17 7.16 5.63 11.42
C GLN A 17 6.99 5.19 9.96
N PRO A 18 5.82 5.40 9.34
CA PRO A 18 5.68 5.10 7.95
C PRO A 18 6.48 6.19 7.25
N PHE A 19 7.76 5.91 6.98
CA PHE A 19 8.61 6.72 6.12
C PHE A 19 7.76 7.12 4.90
N GLY A 20 7.66 8.42 4.59
CA GLY A 20 6.60 9.03 3.78
C GLY A 20 6.17 8.26 2.52
N VAL A 21 7.08 7.54 1.88
CA VAL A 21 6.82 6.60 0.78
C VAL A 21 5.73 5.58 1.11
N THR A 22 5.73 5.00 2.32
CA THR A 22 4.72 4.01 2.75
C THR A 22 3.35 4.62 3.06
N ALA A 23 3.30 5.88 3.53
CA ALA A 23 2.05 6.60 3.71
C ALA A 23 1.42 7.00 2.36
N GLU A 24 2.24 7.46 1.42
CA GLU A 24 1.82 7.72 0.03
C GLU A 24 1.39 6.44 -0.69
N LEU A 25 2.09 5.33 -0.46
CA LEU A 25 1.72 4.02 -0.97
C LEU A 25 0.34 3.57 -0.46
N ALA A 26 0.13 3.70 0.86
CA ALA A 26 -1.14 3.36 1.50
C ALA A 26 -2.28 4.24 0.98
N GLY A 27 -2.06 5.55 0.87
CA GLY A 27 -3.04 6.48 0.32
C GLY A 27 -3.39 6.20 -1.15
N THR A 28 -2.38 5.92 -1.98
CA THR A 28 -2.58 5.57 -3.39
C THR A 28 -3.31 4.24 -3.52
N ARG A 29 -3.00 3.25 -2.68
CA ARG A 29 -3.70 1.96 -2.65
C ARG A 29 -5.16 2.11 -2.25
N THR A 30 -5.48 2.98 -1.30
CA THR A 30 -6.88 3.26 -0.91
C THR A 30 -7.65 3.86 -2.08
N LYS A 31 -7.12 4.92 -2.72
CA LYS A 31 -7.75 5.53 -3.91
C LYS A 31 -7.92 4.54 -5.06
N LEU A 32 -6.91 3.69 -5.28
CA LEU A 32 -6.96 2.62 -6.27
C LEU A 32 -8.06 1.61 -5.97
N ARG A 33 -8.26 1.28 -4.69
CA ARG A 33 -9.29 0.34 -4.25
C ARG A 33 -10.70 0.92 -4.29
N GLU A 34 -10.85 2.24 -4.15
CA GLU A 34 -12.11 2.94 -4.38
C GLU A 34 -12.46 3.03 -5.87
N ALA A 35 -11.46 3.21 -6.74
CA ALA A 35 -11.65 3.32 -8.18
C ALA A 35 -11.77 1.96 -8.90
N ALA A 36 -11.17 0.90 -8.36
CA ALA A 36 -11.15 -0.42 -8.97
C ALA A 36 -12.32 -1.30 -8.47
N PRO A 37 -12.92 -2.15 -9.34
CA PRO A 37 -13.88 -3.15 -8.92
C PRO A 37 -13.22 -4.16 -7.93
N PRO A 38 -13.87 -4.49 -6.80
CA PRO A 38 -13.28 -5.37 -5.78
C PRO A 38 -12.94 -6.76 -6.33
N ASP A 39 -13.73 -7.29 -7.28
CA ASP A 39 -13.51 -8.59 -7.93
C ASP A 39 -12.26 -8.64 -8.81
N ARG A 40 -11.65 -7.49 -9.13
CA ARG A 40 -10.47 -7.41 -10.02
C ARG A 40 -9.22 -6.92 -9.31
N TRP A 41 -9.24 -6.87 -7.98
CA TRP A 41 -8.12 -6.41 -7.19
C TRP A 41 -6.86 -7.26 -7.38
N ASP A 42 -7.00 -8.58 -7.53
CA ASP A 42 -5.87 -9.48 -7.81
C ASP A 42 -5.21 -9.17 -9.17
N ALA A 43 -6.01 -8.85 -10.19
CA ALA A 43 -5.47 -8.44 -11.50
C ALA A 43 -4.73 -7.09 -11.43
N VAL A 44 -5.21 -6.17 -10.59
CA VAL A 44 -4.51 -4.90 -10.30
C VAL A 44 -3.17 -5.17 -9.62
N GLN A 45 -3.14 -6.04 -8.59
CA GLN A 45 -1.91 -6.41 -7.91
C GLN A 45 -0.91 -7.13 -8.84
N ALA A 46 -1.40 -8.02 -9.70
CA ALA A 46 -0.59 -8.71 -10.69
C ALA A 46 0.07 -7.73 -11.66
N GLU A 47 -0.66 -6.72 -12.16
CA GLU A 47 -0.08 -5.71 -13.04
C GLU A 47 0.92 -4.82 -12.30
N VAL A 48 0.65 -4.43 -11.05
CA VAL A 48 1.62 -3.68 -10.22
C VAL A 48 2.90 -4.49 -10.00
N HIS A 49 2.80 -5.80 -9.77
CA HIS A 49 3.95 -6.70 -9.68
C HIS A 49 4.69 -6.82 -11.02
N ARG A 50 3.96 -6.92 -12.13
CA ARG A 50 4.53 -6.93 -13.48
C ARG A 50 5.33 -5.66 -13.77
N LEU A 51 4.78 -4.49 -13.47
CA LEU A 51 5.48 -3.21 -13.66
C LEU A 51 6.75 -3.10 -12.80
N GLN A 52 6.70 -3.58 -11.56
CA GLN A 52 7.89 -3.60 -10.69
C GLN A 52 8.96 -4.55 -11.21
N PHE A 53 8.58 -5.75 -11.65
CA PHE A 53 9.52 -6.79 -12.05
C PHE A 53 10.04 -6.61 -13.49
N GLU A 54 9.15 -6.39 -14.46
CA GLU A 54 9.54 -6.26 -15.87
C GLU A 54 10.11 -4.89 -16.21
N GLN A 55 9.63 -3.82 -15.56
CA GLN A 55 10.06 -2.44 -15.86
C GLN A 55 10.93 -1.83 -14.75
N GLY A 56 11.24 -2.58 -13.69
CA GLY A 56 12.05 -2.08 -12.58
C GLY A 56 11.42 -0.89 -11.85
N MET A 57 10.10 -0.69 -11.98
CA MET A 57 9.44 0.47 -11.37
C MET A 57 9.46 0.37 -9.85
N SER A 58 9.56 1.53 -9.19
CA SER A 58 9.33 1.60 -7.76
C SER A 58 7.87 1.23 -7.44
N PRO A 59 7.58 0.64 -6.27
CA PRO A 59 6.22 0.24 -5.90
C PRO A 59 5.20 1.39 -6.01
N LEU A 60 5.61 2.61 -5.66
CA LEU A 60 4.77 3.81 -5.75
C LEU A 60 4.49 4.19 -7.20
N ALA A 61 5.51 4.20 -8.05
CA ALA A 61 5.35 4.51 -9.48
C ALA A 61 4.46 3.47 -10.18
N ALA A 62 4.62 2.18 -9.86
CA ALA A 62 3.78 1.12 -10.39
C ALA A 62 2.31 1.28 -9.99
N LEU A 63 2.03 1.59 -8.72
CA LEU A 63 0.66 1.87 -8.25
C LEU A 63 0.05 3.11 -8.92
N GLN A 64 0.82 4.18 -9.06
CA GLN A 64 0.38 5.41 -9.75
C GLN A 64 0.10 5.15 -11.24
N ALA A 65 0.94 4.37 -11.92
CA ALA A 65 0.74 4.01 -13.31
C ALA A 65 -0.53 3.16 -13.51
N VAL A 66 -0.78 2.19 -12.62
CA VAL A 66 -2.01 1.38 -12.67
C VAL A 66 -3.23 2.23 -12.33
N TYR A 67 -3.13 3.14 -11.36
CA TYR A 67 -4.20 4.11 -11.07
C TYR A 67 -4.54 4.97 -12.28
N ALA A 68 -3.52 5.54 -12.95
CA ALA A 68 -3.72 6.36 -14.14
C ALA A 68 -4.39 5.58 -15.28
N ARG A 69 -4.03 4.30 -15.44
CA ARG A 69 -4.68 3.40 -16.41
C ARG A 69 -6.15 3.15 -16.07
N ILE A 70 -6.47 2.83 -14.82
CA ILE A 70 -7.86 2.62 -14.40
C ILE A 70 -8.67 3.91 -14.59
N ALA A 71 -8.10 5.06 -14.22
CA ALA A 71 -8.71 6.37 -14.44
C ALA A 71 -8.92 6.70 -15.94
N SER A 72 -8.08 6.16 -16.83
CA SER A 72 -8.25 6.27 -18.28
C SER A 72 -9.23 5.24 -18.87
N GLY A 73 -9.94 4.47 -18.02
CA GLY A 73 -10.91 3.46 -18.45
C GLY A 73 -10.30 2.10 -18.81
N TRP A 74 -9.02 1.86 -18.50
CA TRP A 74 -8.44 0.53 -18.63
C TRP A 74 -9.05 -0.41 -17.59
N VAL A 75 -9.49 -1.58 -18.04
CA VAL A 75 -10.05 -2.61 -17.16
C VAL A 75 -9.00 -3.71 -16.97
N PRO A 76 -8.62 -4.04 -15.72
CA PRO A 76 -7.69 -5.12 -15.45
C PRO A 76 -8.20 -6.45 -16.02
N THR A 77 -7.38 -7.10 -16.84
CA THR A 77 -7.60 -8.47 -17.29
C THR A 77 -6.93 -9.41 -16.30
N THR A 78 -7.68 -10.35 -15.72
CA THR A 78 -7.08 -11.43 -14.93
C THR A 78 -6.17 -12.25 -15.82
N PRO A 79 -4.87 -12.41 -15.49
CA PRO A 79 -4.07 -13.43 -16.14
C PRO A 79 -4.76 -14.78 -15.93
N ARG A 80 -4.93 -15.53 -17.01
CA ARG A 80 -5.58 -16.84 -17.02
C ARG A 80 -4.71 -17.89 -16.35
#